data_AF-A0A239DKX5-F1
#
_entry.id   AF-A0A239DKX5-F1
#
_cell.length_a   1.000
_cell.length_b   1.000
_cell.length_c   1.000
_cell.angle_alpha   90.00
_cell.angle_beta   90.00
_cell.angle_gamma   90.00
#
_symmetry.space_group_name_H-M   'P 1'
#
loop_
_entity.id
_entity.type
_entity.pdbx_description
1 polymer ?
#
loop_
_entity_poly.entity_id
_entity_poly.type
_entity_poly.pdbx_seq_one_letter_code
_entity_poly.pdbx_strand_id
1 'polypeptide(L)'
;MDTYVIREAAKANIKALCLYFKDQEPGEFHPREVVSDLGISHSLWRTISKRFIYPPNSMGRKALGRVGVSIQDVSTKKTGNGGTMICSVFVKQDLGASEGTDAPA
;
A
#
# COMPACT_ATOMS: atom_id res chain seq x y z
N MET A 1 -2.58 -4.43 24.56
CA MET A 1 -1.77 -3.59 23.65
C MET A 1 -2.48 -2.25 23.52
N ASP A 2 -1.84 -1.19 23.97
CA ASP A 2 -2.42 0.16 24.05
C ASP A 2 -2.76 0.69 22.64
N THR A 3 -3.93 1.30 22.49
CA THR A 3 -4.39 1.88 21.22
C THR A 3 -3.49 3.01 20.75
N TYR A 4 -2.80 3.70 21.65
CA TYR A 4 -1.80 4.71 21.34
C TYR A 4 -0.57 4.10 20.65
N VAL A 5 0.00 3.03 21.21
CA VAL A 5 1.18 2.35 20.67
C VAL A 5 0.91 1.82 19.25
N ILE A 6 -0.29 1.30 19.01
CA ILE A 6 -0.69 0.82 17.68
C ILE A 6 -0.79 1.98 16.67
N ARG A 7 -1.23 3.17 17.09
CA ARG A 7 -1.30 4.35 16.20
C ARG A 7 0.08 4.87 15.83
N GLU A 8 1.00 4.95 16.78
CA GLU A 8 2.38 5.39 16.49
C GLU A 8 3.11 4.38 15.60
N ALA A 9 2.96 3.08 15.87
CA ALA A 9 3.45 2.04 14.99
C ALA A 9 2.84 2.17 13.58
N ALA A 10 1.53 2.44 13.47
CA ALA A 10 0.88 2.63 12.18
C ALA A 10 1.48 3.81 11.40
N LYS A 11 1.72 4.97 12.04
CA LYS A 11 2.35 6.12 11.39
C LYS A 11 3.76 5.80 10.88
N ALA A 12 4.59 5.16 11.70
CA ALA A 12 5.95 4.79 11.32
C ALA A 12 5.96 3.84 10.11
N ASN A 13 5.10 2.81 10.12
CA ASN A 13 5.01 1.84 9.03
C ASN A 13 4.40 2.45 7.75
N ILE A 14 3.42 3.36 7.87
CA ILE A 14 2.88 4.08 6.70
C ILE A 14 3.97 4.96 6.07
N LYS A 15 4.76 5.66 6.89
CA LYS A 15 5.91 6.44 6.39
C LYS A 15 6.92 5.54 5.68
N ALA A 16 7.25 4.39 6.26
CA ALA A 16 8.16 3.42 5.65
C ALA A 16 7.65 2.91 4.30
N LEU A 17 6.36 2.60 4.18
CA LEU A 17 5.73 2.23 2.90
C LEU A 17 5.83 3.35 1.87
N CYS A 18 5.53 4.60 2.24
CA CYS A 18 5.65 5.73 1.32
C CYS A 18 7.08 5.92 0.82
N LEU A 19 8.08 5.73 1.70
CA LEU A 19 9.49 5.80 1.32
C LEU A 19 9.88 4.64 0.42
N TYR A 20 9.50 3.42 0.76
CA TYR A 20 9.72 2.23 -0.06
C TYR A 20 9.24 2.46 -1.49
N PHE A 21 7.98 2.88 -1.65
CA PHE A 21 7.41 3.10 -2.96
C PHE A 21 7.95 4.33 -3.67
N LYS A 22 8.62 5.26 -3.00
CA LYS A 22 9.20 6.43 -3.68
C LYS A 22 10.23 6.00 -4.73
N ASP A 23 11.05 5.01 -4.38
CA ASP A 23 12.20 4.56 -5.18
C ASP A 23 11.89 3.37 -6.09
N GLN A 24 10.69 2.77 -5.99
CA GLN A 24 10.27 1.67 -6.86
C GLN A 24 9.89 2.13 -8.26
N GLU A 25 10.03 1.28 -9.27
CA GLU A 25 9.44 1.57 -10.58
C GLU A 25 7.91 1.42 -10.55
N PRO A 26 7.18 2.06 -11.49
CA PRO A 26 5.76 1.84 -11.66
C PRO A 26 5.45 0.35 -11.86
N GLY A 27 4.38 -0.15 -11.22
CA GLY A 27 4.05 -1.58 -11.25
C GLY A 27 3.12 -2.03 -10.14
N GLU A 28 2.86 -3.33 -10.12
CA GLU A 28 2.04 -4.00 -9.11
C GLU A 28 2.92 -4.71 -8.08
N PHE A 29 2.62 -4.49 -6.80
CA PHE A 29 3.40 -5.03 -5.69
C PHE A 29 2.48 -5.75 -4.72
N HIS A 30 2.81 -7.00 -4.41
CA HIS A 30 2.03 -7.79 -3.48
C HIS A 30 2.35 -7.36 -2.04
N PRO A 31 1.35 -7.10 -1.16
CA PRO A 31 1.62 -6.57 0.18
C PRO A 31 2.52 -7.44 1.02
N ARG A 32 2.47 -8.77 0.82
CA ARG A 32 3.33 -9.70 1.56
C ARG A 32 4.81 -9.48 1.25
N GLU A 33 5.16 -9.16 0.00
CA GLU A 33 6.54 -8.93 -0.43
C GLU A 33 7.02 -7.61 0.17
N VAL A 34 6.27 -6.53 -0.07
CA VAL A 34 6.56 -5.19 0.45
C VAL A 34 6.75 -5.17 1.97
N VAL A 35 5.88 -5.86 2.70
CA VAL A 35 5.92 -5.94 4.17
C VAL A 35 7.12 -6.77 4.64
N SER A 36 7.50 -7.80 3.89
CA SER A 36 8.69 -8.61 4.16
C SER A 36 9.96 -7.77 3.96
N ASP A 37 10.04 -7.02 2.86
CA ASP A 37 11.20 -6.18 2.54
C ASP A 37 11.39 -5.05 3.57
N LEU A 38 10.29 -4.54 4.11
CA LEU A 38 10.29 -3.55 5.20
C LEU A 38 10.54 -4.16 6.59
N GLY A 39 10.70 -5.48 6.71
CA GLY A 39 10.91 -6.17 7.99
C GLY A 39 9.71 -6.10 8.95
N ILE A 40 8.50 -5.87 8.42
CA ILE A 40 7.29 -5.71 9.22
C ILE A 40 6.72 -7.11 9.53
N SER A 41 6.56 -7.44 10.81
CA SER A 41 5.97 -8.74 11.17
C SER A 41 4.53 -8.87 10.67
N HIS A 42 4.15 -10.08 10.24
CA HIS A 42 2.82 -10.35 9.69
C HIS A 42 1.68 -10.06 10.69
N SER A 43 1.90 -10.29 11.99
CA SER A 43 0.94 -9.99 13.06
C SER A 43 0.71 -8.48 13.21
N LEU A 44 1.79 -7.69 13.19
CA LEU A 44 1.71 -6.24 13.22
C LEU A 44 1.04 -5.71 11.95
N TRP A 45 1.43 -6.23 10.79
CA TRP A 45 0.83 -5.87 9.50
C TRP A 45 -0.68 -6.10 9.49
N ARG A 46 -1.14 -7.27 9.91
CA ARG A 46 -2.58 -7.59 10.00
C ARG A 46 -3.36 -6.59 10.86
N THR A 47 -2.72 -6.08 11.92
CA THR A 47 -3.32 -5.11 12.84
C THR A 47 -3.37 -3.71 12.22
N ILE A 48 -2.26 -3.25 11.63
CA ILE A 48 -2.15 -1.93 11.02
C ILE A 48 -3.00 -1.83 9.75
N SER A 49 -2.86 -2.81 8.84
CA SER A 49 -3.49 -2.78 7.52
C SER A 49 -5.02 -2.63 7.59
N LYS A 50 -5.67 -3.45 8.43
CA LYS A 50 -7.12 -3.45 8.61
C LYS A 50 -7.69 -2.15 9.18
N ARG A 51 -6.90 -1.40 9.95
CA ARG A 51 -7.38 -0.21 10.67
C ARG A 51 -6.95 1.09 10.00
N PHE A 52 -5.79 1.11 9.37
CA PHE A 52 -5.14 2.35 8.92
C PHE A 52 -4.76 2.37 7.44
N ILE A 53 -4.87 1.25 6.71
CA ILE A 53 -4.44 1.18 5.30
C ILE A 53 -5.61 0.80 4.38
N TYR A 54 -6.25 -0.35 4.58
CA TYR A 54 -7.29 -0.85 3.68
C TYR A 54 -8.64 -0.13 3.78
N PRO A 55 -9.10 0.38 4.94
CA PRO A 55 -10.37 1.10 4.98
C PRO A 55 -10.39 2.27 3.97
N PRO A 56 -11.52 2.50 3.29
CA PRO A 56 -11.70 3.68 2.48
C PRO A 56 -11.36 4.94 3.28
N ASN A 57 -10.70 5.92 2.64
CA ASN A 57 -10.29 7.17 3.28
C ASN A 57 -9.33 7.05 4.47
N SER A 58 -8.73 5.88 4.71
CA SER A 58 -7.73 5.69 5.75
C SER A 58 -6.51 6.59 5.56
N MET A 59 -5.80 6.84 6.65
CA MET A 59 -4.55 7.62 6.64
C MET A 59 -3.51 7.00 5.70
N GLY A 60 -3.36 5.68 5.72
CA GLY A 60 -2.42 4.94 4.88
C GLY A 60 -2.78 5.04 3.40
N ARG A 61 -4.05 4.85 3.02
CA ARG A 61 -4.47 4.98 1.63
C ARG A 61 -4.27 6.40 1.10
N LYS A 62 -4.57 7.42 1.91
CA LYS A 62 -4.32 8.82 1.55
C LYS A 62 -2.82 9.14 1.42
N ALA A 63 -1.99 8.64 2.34
CA ALA A 63 -0.55 8.87 2.31
C ALA A 63 0.12 8.18 1.10
N LEU A 64 -0.30 6.95 0.80
CA LEU A 64 0.17 6.19 -0.37
C LEU A 64 -0.27 6.86 -1.68
N GLY A 65 -1.51 7.35 -1.77
CA GLY A 65 -1.98 8.07 -2.94
C GLY A 65 -1.15 9.31 -3.28
N ARG A 66 -0.59 10.00 -2.28
CA ARG A 66 0.30 11.16 -2.49
C ARG A 66 1.64 10.80 -3.13
N VAL A 67 2.07 9.54 -3.03
CA VAL A 67 3.29 9.03 -3.68
C VAL A 67 2.95 8.18 -4.91
N GLY A 68 1.76 8.37 -5.49
CA GLY A 68 1.35 7.67 -6.70
C GLY A 68 0.96 6.21 -6.49
N VAL A 69 0.70 5.78 -5.25
CA VAL A 69 0.35 4.39 -4.94
C VAL A 69 -1.13 4.28 -4.64
N SER A 70 -1.83 3.49 -5.44
CA SER A 70 -3.21 3.08 -5.20
C SER A 70 -3.25 1.68 -4.58
N ILE A 71 -4.33 1.37 -3.87
CA ILE A 71 -4.59 0.03 -3.35
C ILE A 71 -5.80 -0.52 -4.09
N GLN A 72 -5.58 -1.59 -4.84
CA GLN A 72 -6.65 -2.27 -5.59
C GLN A 72 -7.00 -3.57 -4.90
N ASP A 73 -8.29 -3.84 -4.73
CA ASP A 73 -8.77 -5.07 -4.13
C ASP A 73 -8.96 -6.12 -5.22
N VAL A 74 -8.03 -7.07 -5.32
CA VAL A 74 -8.12 -8.19 -6.26
C VAL A 74 -8.97 -9.26 -5.60
N SER A 75 -10.19 -9.45 -6.12
CA SER A 75 -11.06 -10.54 -5.69
C SER A 75 -10.58 -11.85 -6.31
N THR A 76 -9.68 -12.55 -5.63
CA THR A 76 -9.37 -13.93 -6.01
C THR A 76 -10.49 -14.85 -5.52
N LYS A 77 -11.40 -15.22 -6.42
CA LYS A 77 -12.33 -16.33 -6.19
C LYS A 77 -11.50 -17.62 -6.10
N LYS A 78 -11.32 -18.15 -4.90
CA LYS A 78 -10.91 -19.56 -4.74
C LYS A 78 -12.11 -20.43 -5.12
N THR A 79 -11.99 -21.18 -6.20
CA THR A 79 -12.90 -22.28 -6.55
C THR A 79 -12.64 -23.45 -5.60
N GLY A 80 -13.29 -23.43 -4.43
CA GLY A 80 -13.25 -24.48 -3.41
C GLY A 80 -13.84 -23.98 -2.10
N ASN A 81 -14.34 -24.87 -1.24
CA ASN A 81 -15.12 -24.59 -0.01
C ASN A 81 -14.48 -23.64 1.05
N GLY A 82 -13.37 -22.97 0.76
CA GLY A 82 -12.81 -21.87 1.54
C GLY A 82 -13.15 -20.54 0.87
N GLY A 83 -13.91 -19.70 1.57
CA GLY A 83 -14.49 -18.45 1.04
C GLY A 83 -13.51 -17.50 0.33
N THR A 84 -14.09 -16.54 -0.40
CA THR A 84 -13.37 -15.53 -1.18
C THR A 84 -12.30 -14.83 -0.33
N MET A 85 -11.04 -14.98 -0.73
CA MET A 85 -9.94 -14.20 -0.17
C MET A 85 -9.79 -12.94 -1.01
N ILE A 86 -10.10 -11.79 -0.41
CA ILE A 86 -9.79 -10.49 -1.03
C ILE A 86 -8.31 -10.24 -0.76
N CYS A 87 -7.51 -10.23 -1.83
CA CYS A 87 -6.10 -9.86 -1.78
C CYS A 87 -6.00 -8.43 -2.30
N SER A 88 -5.65 -7.47 -1.45
CA SER A 88 -5.32 -6.13 -1.94
C SER A 88 -3.92 -6.14 -2.55
N VAL A 89 -3.69 -5.38 -3.62
CA VAL A 89 -2.36 -5.12 -4.21
C VAL A 89 -2.05 -3.63 -4.15
N PHE A 90 -0.77 -3.30 -4.02
CA PHE A 90 -0.30 -1.94 -4.18
C PHE A 90 0.02 -1.72 -5.66
N VAL A 91 -0.54 -0.68 -6.26
CA VAL A 91 -0.27 -0.32 -7.66
C VAL A 91 0.37 1.04 -7.67
N LYS A 92 1.67 1.09 -7.97
CA LYS A 92 2.42 2.33 -8.16
C LYS A 92 2.21 2.79 -9.60
N GLN A 93 1.65 3.98 -9.74
CA GLN A 93 1.52 4.66 -11.01
C GLN A 93 2.80 5.43 -11.32
N ASP A 94 3.08 5.58 -12.61
CA ASP A 94 4.08 6.55 -13.03
C ASP A 94 3.57 7.94 -12.64
N LEU A 95 4.29 8.59 -11.74
CA LEU A 95 3.95 9.96 -11.37
C LEU A 95 4.29 10.95 -12.46
N GLY A 96 4.97 10.52 -13.53
CA GLY A 96 5.29 11.32 -14.70
C GLY A 96 6.07 12.56 -14.31
N ALA A 97 7.38 12.56 -14.61
CA ALA A 97 7.95 13.82 -15.05
C ALA A 97 7.05 14.31 -16.18
N SER A 98 6.26 15.36 -15.92
CA SER A 98 5.56 16.09 -16.96
C SER A 98 6.65 16.84 -17.73
N GLU A 99 7.49 16.13 -18.48
CA GLU A 99 8.34 16.75 -19.47
C GLU A 99 7.39 17.27 -20.55
N GLY A 100 7.22 18.59 -20.53
CA GLY A 100 6.54 19.32 -21.58
C GLY A 100 7.18 18.97 -22.89
N THR A 101 6.42 18.30 -23.74
CA THR A 101 6.68 18.32 -25.17
C THR A 101 6.25 19.70 -25.65
N ASP A 102 7.17 20.66 -25.51
CA ASP A 102 7.25 21.81 -26.39
C ASP A 102 7.29 21.24 -27.82
N ALA A 103 6.17 21.34 -28.52
CA ALA A 103 6.12 21.04 -29.94
C ALA A 103 6.59 22.32 -30.65
N PRO A 104 7.78 22.35 -31.26
CA PRO A 104 8.14 23.47 -32.10
C PRO A 104 7.35 23.41 -33.42
N ALA A 105 6.67 24.54 -33.69
CA ALA A 105 6.27 25.15 -34.96
C ALA A 105 5.70 24.26 -36.09
#